data_AF-V7FCV1-F1
#
_entry.id   AF-V7FCV1-F1
#
_cell.length_a   1.000
_cell.length_b   1.000
_cell.length_c   1.000
_cell.angle_alpha   90.00
_cell.angle_beta   90.00
_cell.angle_gamma   90.00
#
_symmetry.space_group_name_H-M   'P 1'
#
loop_
_entity.id
_entity.type
_entity.pdbx_description
1 polymer ?
#
loop_
_entity_poly.entity_id
_entity_poly.type
_entity_poly.pdbx_seq_one_letter_code
_entity_poly.pdbx_strand_id
1 'polypeptide(L)'
;MDVQDIINTVSQKSGLNQALTEKIAGTIFSVLEHEAEGTTLSSFFAKIPGADALAKQYDVMAPGAASGGGLLSSLEGALGGALGEKTGALINGVAILKASGLTLAQISQAGTMLVQQAEAAAGPQLTSEVLASVPDLKGHLGL
;
A
#
# COMPACT_ATOMS: atom_id res chain seq x y z
N MET A 1 -16.19 6.88 8.24
CA MET A 1 -14.76 7.17 8.27
C MET A 1 -14.28 7.10 6.85
N ASP A 2 -13.77 8.21 6.32
CA ASP A 2 -13.21 8.23 4.98
C ASP A 2 -11.69 7.98 5.00
N VAL A 3 -11.05 8.00 3.84
CA VAL A 3 -9.61 7.75 3.74
C VAL A 3 -8.77 8.84 4.44
N GLN A 4 -9.25 10.08 4.49
CA GLN A 4 -8.53 11.19 5.12
C GLN A 4 -8.59 11.09 6.64
N ASP A 5 -9.73 10.69 7.22
CA ASP A 5 -9.86 10.36 8.64
C ASP A 5 -8.85 9.27 9.06
N ILE A 6 -8.72 8.23 8.23
CA ILE A 6 -7.78 7.14 8.45
C ILE A 6 -6.33 7.66 8.40
N ILE A 7 -5.95 8.39 7.36
CA ILE A 7 -4.60 8.99 7.21
C ILE A 7 -4.26 9.87 8.41
N ASN A 8 -5.19 10.74 8.82
CA ASN A 8 -5.01 11.62 9.96
C ASN A 8 -4.76 10.82 11.25
N THR A 9 -5.54 9.76 11.48
CA THR A 9 -5.40 8.90 12.66
C THR A 9 -4.07 8.15 12.65
N VAL A 10 -3.67 7.58 11.51
CA VAL A 10 -2.42 6.83 11.38
C VAL A 10 -1.22 7.77 11.52
N SER A 11 -1.26 8.96 10.92
CA SER A 11 -0.21 9.97 11.05
C SER A 11 0.01 10.37 12.51
N GLN A 12 -1.07 10.69 13.24
CA GLN A 12 -1.01 11.06 14.65
C GLN A 12 -0.44 9.94 15.54
N LYS A 13 -0.82 8.68 15.28
CA LYS A 13 -0.38 7.53 16.10
C LYS A 13 1.02 7.03 15.75
N SER A 14 1.44 7.15 14.50
CA SER A 14 2.75 6.70 14.03
C SER A 14 3.87 7.71 14.24
N GLY A 15 3.53 9.01 14.41
CA GLY A 15 4.50 10.10 14.35
C GLY A 15 5.03 10.38 12.94
N LEU A 16 4.47 9.76 11.90
CA LEU A 16 4.75 10.08 10.51
C LEU A 16 4.00 11.34 10.08
N ASN A 17 4.61 12.13 9.21
CA ASN A 17 3.89 13.27 8.62
C ASN A 17 2.78 12.79 7.68
N GLN A 18 1.79 13.66 7.47
CA GLN A 18 0.59 13.35 6.69
C GLN A 18 0.89 12.89 5.25
N ALA A 19 1.87 13.52 4.58
CA ALA A 19 2.23 13.16 3.21
C ALA A 19 2.85 11.76 3.09
N LEU A 20 3.68 11.35 4.07
CA LEU A 20 4.22 9.99 4.12
C LEU A 20 3.12 8.98 4.46
N THR A 21 2.21 9.31 5.38
CA THR A 21 1.08 8.44 5.70
C THR A 21 0.13 8.27 4.53
N GLU A 22 -0.18 9.34 3.81
CA GLU A 22 -0.99 9.29 2.58
C GLU A 22 -0.35 8.40 1.52
N LYS A 23 0.96 8.55 1.30
CA LYS A 23 1.71 7.69 0.38
C LYS A 23 1.68 6.21 0.81
N ILE A 24 1.89 5.91 2.10
CA ILE A 24 1.79 4.54 2.63
C ILE A 24 0.40 3.97 2.37
N ALA A 25 -0.64 4.73 2.70
CA ALA A 25 -2.03 4.31 2.53
C ALA A 25 -2.35 4.04 1.05
N GLY A 26 -2.03 4.97 0.17
CA GLY A 26 -2.26 4.82 -1.27
C GLY A 26 -1.47 3.66 -1.87
N THR A 27 -0.19 3.51 -1.50
CA THR A 27 0.62 2.39 -1.96
C THR A 27 0.05 1.05 -1.51
N ILE A 28 -0.37 0.91 -0.24
CA ILE A 28 -0.98 -0.34 0.24
C ILE A 28 -2.31 -0.62 -0.47
N PHE A 29 -3.16 0.39 -0.66
CA PHE A 29 -4.41 0.22 -1.40
C PHE A 29 -4.17 -0.13 -2.88
N SER A 30 -3.13 0.42 -3.51
CA SER A 30 -2.73 0.04 -4.85
C SER A 30 -2.23 -1.41 -4.92
N VAL A 31 -1.45 -1.85 -3.94
CA VAL A 31 -1.06 -3.28 -3.85
C VAL A 31 -2.28 -4.17 -3.75
N LEU A 32 -3.27 -3.79 -2.92
CA LEU A 32 -4.54 -4.52 -2.86
C LEU A 32 -5.26 -4.53 -4.21
N GLU A 33 -5.30 -3.41 -4.94
CA GLU A 33 -5.93 -3.31 -6.27
C GLU A 33 -5.33 -4.28 -7.30
N HIS A 34 -4.02 -4.51 -7.25
CA HIS A 34 -3.32 -5.37 -8.21
C HIS A 34 -3.19 -6.83 -7.79
N GLU A 35 -3.12 -7.10 -6.48
CA GLU A 35 -2.88 -8.45 -5.97
C GLU A 35 -4.16 -9.14 -5.49
N ALA A 36 -5.20 -8.39 -5.11
CA ALA A 36 -6.43 -9.00 -4.62
C ALA A 36 -7.23 -9.63 -5.76
N GLU A 37 -7.50 -10.92 -5.66
CA GLU A 37 -8.42 -11.61 -6.54
C GLU A 37 -9.88 -11.43 -6.09
N GLY A 38 -10.81 -11.35 -7.04
CA GLY A 38 -12.25 -11.35 -6.79
C GLY A 38 -12.90 -9.96 -6.64
N THR A 39 -14.12 -9.91 -6.11
CA THR A 39 -14.97 -8.69 -6.06
C THR A 39 -15.06 -8.06 -4.67
N THR A 40 -14.45 -8.66 -3.66
CA THR A 40 -14.50 -8.21 -2.26
C THR A 40 -13.78 -6.88 -2.06
N LEU A 41 -12.73 -6.60 -2.83
CA LEU A 41 -12.01 -5.33 -2.78
C LEU A 41 -12.90 -4.13 -3.14
N SER A 42 -13.71 -4.24 -4.19
CA SER A 42 -14.63 -3.16 -4.57
C SER A 42 -15.64 -2.84 -3.46
N SER A 43 -16.14 -3.88 -2.78
CA SER A 43 -17.03 -3.71 -1.62
C SER A 43 -16.31 -3.08 -0.43
N PHE A 44 -15.04 -3.42 -0.22
CA PHE A 44 -14.20 -2.84 0.81
C PHE A 44 -13.91 -1.35 0.54
N PHE A 45 -13.48 -0.97 -0.67
CA PHE A 45 -13.27 0.43 -1.04
C PHE A 45 -14.56 1.26 -0.98
N ALA A 46 -15.72 0.66 -1.32
CA ALA A 46 -17.00 1.34 -1.16
C ALA A 46 -17.34 1.71 0.29
N LYS A 47 -16.72 1.05 1.29
CA LYS A 47 -16.86 1.40 2.71
C LYS A 47 -15.91 2.50 3.17
N ILE A 48 -14.88 2.82 2.38
CA ILE A 48 -13.85 3.80 2.71
C ILE A 48 -13.80 4.84 1.59
N PRO A 49 -14.67 5.87 1.65
CA PRO A 49 -14.68 6.92 0.63
C PRO A 49 -13.29 7.50 0.35
N GLY A 50 -12.92 7.54 -0.93
CA GLY A 50 -11.61 8.03 -1.39
C GLY A 50 -10.49 6.98 -1.43
N ALA A 51 -10.69 5.76 -0.93
CA ALA A 51 -9.66 4.72 -0.96
C ALA A 51 -9.27 4.31 -2.39
N ASP A 52 -10.23 4.18 -3.31
CA ASP A 52 -9.97 3.81 -4.71
C ASP A 52 -9.23 4.93 -5.47
N ALA A 53 -9.59 6.19 -5.22
CA ALA A 53 -8.92 7.35 -5.80
C ALA A 53 -7.47 7.43 -5.30
N LEU A 54 -7.26 7.17 -4.00
CA LEU A 54 -5.93 7.17 -3.41
C LEU A 54 -5.07 6.00 -3.93
N ALA A 55 -5.64 4.81 -4.11
CA ALA A 55 -4.96 3.67 -4.72
C ALA A 55 -4.43 4.02 -6.12
N LYS A 56 -5.28 4.60 -6.97
CA LYS A 56 -4.92 5.02 -8.34
C LYS A 56 -3.91 6.16 -8.37
N GLN A 57 -3.98 7.09 -7.41
CA GLN A 57 -3.00 8.18 -7.30
C GLN A 57 -1.59 7.65 -7.02
N TYR A 58 -1.48 6.55 -6.27
CA TYR A 58 -0.23 5.91 -5.88
C TYR A 58 -0.04 4.54 -6.54
N ASP A 59 -0.56 4.38 -7.76
CA ASP A 59 -0.53 3.13 -8.50
C ASP A 59 0.90 2.59 -8.62
N VAL A 60 1.19 1.45 -8.00
CA VAL A 60 2.53 0.84 -7.92
C VAL A 60 2.94 0.10 -9.20
N MET A 61 1.99 -0.13 -10.11
CA MET A 61 2.22 -0.74 -11.43
C MET A 61 2.16 0.27 -12.56
N ALA A 62 1.78 1.53 -12.28
CA ALA A 62 1.75 2.57 -13.30
C ALA A 62 3.15 2.80 -13.92
N PRO A 63 3.24 3.08 -15.23
CA PRO A 63 4.48 3.48 -15.86
C PRO A 63 5.10 4.69 -15.14
N GLY A 64 6.28 4.49 -14.56
CA GLY A 64 6.99 5.51 -13.81
C GLY A 64 6.58 5.68 -12.35
N ALA A 65 5.81 4.75 -11.77
CA ALA A 65 5.50 4.71 -10.33
C ALA A 65 6.77 4.68 -9.45
N ALA A 66 7.87 4.12 -9.97
CA ALA A 66 9.18 4.11 -9.33
C ALA A 66 10.07 5.31 -9.70
N SER A 67 9.62 6.22 -10.58
CA SER A 67 10.46 7.27 -11.20
C SER A 67 10.69 8.52 -10.34
N GLY A 68 10.48 8.42 -9.02
CA GLY A 68 10.86 9.46 -8.06
C GLY A 68 12.36 9.46 -7.75
N GLY A 69 13.20 9.84 -8.72
CA GLY A 69 14.62 10.17 -8.50
C GLY A 69 15.61 9.24 -9.22
N GLY A 70 16.48 9.82 -10.05
CA GLY A 70 17.42 9.17 -10.99
C GLY A 70 18.48 8.22 -10.41
N LEU A 71 18.34 7.78 -9.17
CA LEU A 71 19.12 6.69 -8.58
C LEU A 71 18.54 5.30 -8.94
N LEU A 72 17.26 5.25 -9.34
CA LEU A 72 16.62 4.01 -9.80
C LEU A 72 16.82 3.71 -11.29
N SER A 73 17.10 4.67 -12.18
CA SER A 73 17.46 4.34 -13.57
C SER A 73 18.77 3.54 -13.68
N SER A 74 19.69 3.72 -12.72
CA SER A 74 20.87 2.86 -12.58
C SER A 74 20.57 1.48 -11.96
N LEU A 75 19.50 1.37 -11.18
CA LEU A 75 19.05 0.12 -10.57
C LEU A 75 18.10 -0.66 -11.48
N GLU A 76 17.27 -0.03 -12.29
CA GLU A 76 16.44 -0.64 -13.36
C GLU A 76 17.33 -1.30 -14.42
N GLY A 77 18.46 -0.69 -14.76
CA GLY A 77 19.47 -1.32 -15.62
C GLY A 77 20.16 -2.54 -14.99
N ALA A 78 20.21 -2.64 -13.66
CA ALA A 78 20.85 -3.74 -12.93
C ALA A 78 19.85 -4.82 -12.43
N LEU A 79 18.60 -4.45 -12.17
CA LEU A 79 17.49 -5.34 -11.78
C LEU A 79 16.78 -5.91 -13.00
N GLY A 80 16.68 -5.16 -14.11
CA GLY A 80 16.04 -5.62 -15.34
C GLY A 80 16.73 -6.84 -15.98
N GLY A 81 17.95 -7.15 -15.56
CA GLY A 81 18.66 -8.37 -15.95
C GLY A 81 18.74 -9.46 -14.87
N ALA A 82 18.39 -9.17 -13.60
CA ALA A 82 18.61 -10.08 -12.47
C ALA A 82 17.32 -10.47 -11.71
N LEU A 83 16.22 -9.73 -11.88
CA LEU A 83 14.91 -10.06 -11.33
C LEU A 83 13.99 -10.51 -12.46
N GLY A 84 14.13 -11.78 -12.85
CA GLY A 84 13.27 -12.39 -13.85
C GLY A 84 11.79 -12.32 -13.46
N GLU A 85 10.97 -11.90 -14.43
CA GLU A 85 9.57 -12.31 -14.70
C GLU A 85 8.51 -12.24 -13.58
N LYS A 86 8.81 -11.79 -12.36
CA LYS A 86 7.82 -11.65 -11.26
C LYS A 86 8.00 -10.38 -10.44
N THR A 87 7.81 -9.22 -11.06
CA THR A 87 7.68 -7.96 -10.33
C THR A 87 6.23 -7.80 -9.88
N GLY A 88 5.90 -8.30 -8.69
CA GLY A 88 4.57 -8.11 -8.08
C GLY A 88 4.38 -6.67 -7.57
N ALA A 89 3.12 -6.23 -7.49
CA ALA A 89 2.74 -4.93 -6.97
C ALA A 89 3.24 -4.70 -5.55
N LEU A 90 3.24 -5.74 -4.71
CA LEU A 90 3.79 -5.68 -3.35
C LEU A 90 5.28 -5.31 -3.33
N ILE A 91 6.08 -5.94 -4.19
CA ILE A 91 7.53 -5.69 -4.26
C ILE A 91 7.78 -4.23 -4.68
N ASN A 92 7.04 -3.75 -5.68
CA ASN A 92 7.14 -2.36 -6.13
C ASN A 92 6.67 -1.37 -5.06
N GLY A 93 5.55 -1.66 -4.39
CA GLY A 93 5.05 -0.83 -3.30
C GLY A 93 6.08 -0.68 -2.17
N VAL A 94 6.69 -1.78 -1.73
CA VAL A 94 7.75 -1.73 -0.71
C VAL A 94 8.95 -0.93 -1.21
N ALA A 95 9.36 -1.09 -2.48
CA ALA A 95 10.47 -0.34 -3.06
C ALA A 95 10.19 1.18 -3.08
N ILE A 96 9.00 1.59 -3.51
CA ILE A 96 8.55 3.00 -3.56
C ILE A 96 8.55 3.63 -2.16
N LEU A 97 8.05 2.92 -1.16
CA LEU A 97 8.02 3.40 0.22
C LEU A 97 9.42 3.54 0.80
N LYS A 98 10.31 2.56 0.55
CA LYS A 98 11.72 2.64 0.96
C LYS A 98 12.45 3.80 0.28
N ALA A 99 12.21 4.03 -1.00
CA ALA A 99 12.76 5.18 -1.74
C ALA A 99 12.29 6.52 -1.17
N SER A 100 11.13 6.54 -0.49
CA SER A 100 10.61 7.70 0.23
C SER A 100 11.23 7.89 1.63
N GLY A 101 12.26 7.12 1.98
CA GLY A 101 13.00 7.22 3.24
C GLY A 101 12.40 6.40 4.40
N LEU A 102 11.42 5.54 4.14
CA LEU A 102 10.79 4.71 5.16
C LEU A 102 11.61 3.43 5.41
N THR A 103 11.73 3.07 6.68
CA THR A 103 12.23 1.74 7.06
C THR A 103 11.13 0.68 6.94
N LEU A 104 11.52 -0.58 6.79
CA LEU A 104 10.56 -1.71 6.78
C LEU A 104 9.70 -1.76 8.06
N ALA A 105 10.29 -1.42 9.22
CA ALA A 105 9.56 -1.35 10.48
C ALA A 105 8.46 -0.27 10.46
N GLN A 106 8.77 0.92 9.92
CA GLN A 106 7.78 1.99 9.78
C GLN A 106 6.67 1.63 8.80
N ILE A 107 7.00 0.98 7.68
CA ILE A 107 6.03 0.49 6.68
C ILE A 107 5.09 -0.52 7.33
N SER A 108 5.64 -1.52 8.03
CA SER A 108 4.86 -2.54 8.74
C SER A 108 3.96 -1.91 9.78
N GLN A 109 4.50 -1.11 10.71
CA GLN A 109 3.74 -0.45 11.77
C GLN A 109 2.59 0.41 11.21
N ALA A 110 2.88 1.27 10.22
CA ALA A 110 1.88 2.14 9.61
C ALA A 110 0.84 1.34 8.84
N GLY A 111 1.24 0.28 8.13
CA GLY A 111 0.33 -0.61 7.40
C GLY A 111 -0.57 -1.42 8.34
N THR A 112 -0.06 -1.92 9.47
CA THR A 112 -0.89 -2.56 10.51
C THR A 112 -1.94 -1.58 11.05
N MET A 113 -1.54 -0.34 11.37
CA MET A 113 -2.49 0.68 11.86
C MET A 113 -3.50 1.08 10.79
N LEU A 114 -3.08 1.19 9.53
CA LEU A 114 -3.96 1.43 8.40
C LEU A 114 -5.03 0.35 8.29
N VAL A 115 -4.63 -0.93 8.34
CA VAL A 115 -5.56 -2.07 8.31
C VAL A 115 -6.54 -2.02 9.48
N GLN A 116 -6.09 -1.70 10.70
CA GLN A 116 -6.98 -1.57 11.86
C GLN A 116 -8.01 -0.46 11.69
N GLN A 117 -7.63 0.70 11.13
CA GLN A 117 -8.56 1.79 10.87
C GLN A 117 -9.51 1.47 9.70
N ALA A 118 -9.00 0.82 8.66
CA ALA A 118 -9.80 0.34 7.56
C ALA A 118 -10.81 -0.73 8.01
N GLU A 119 -10.43 -1.60 8.96
CA GLU A 119 -11.33 -2.55 9.60
C GLU A 119 -12.45 -1.87 10.37
N ALA A 120 -12.12 -0.82 11.12
CA ALA A 120 -13.14 -0.02 11.82
C ALA A 120 -14.12 0.67 10.85
N ALA A 121 -13.71 0.94 9.61
CA ALA A 121 -14.55 1.56 8.58
C ALA A 121 -15.36 0.52 7.77
N ALA A 122 -14.72 -0.56 7.32
CA ALA A 122 -15.28 -1.55 6.40
C ALA A 122 -15.86 -2.79 7.10
N GLY A 123 -15.48 -3.02 8.35
CA GLY A 123 -15.87 -4.17 9.14
C GLY A 123 -14.85 -5.32 9.07
N PRO A 124 -14.80 -6.17 10.12
CA PRO A 124 -13.82 -7.25 10.24
C PRO A 124 -13.94 -8.33 9.17
N GLN A 125 -15.16 -8.65 8.74
CA GLN A 125 -15.39 -9.68 7.71
C GLN A 125 -14.79 -9.28 6.36
N LEU A 126 -15.19 -8.12 5.83
CA LEU A 126 -14.68 -7.63 4.54
C LEU A 126 -13.17 -7.41 4.56
N THR A 127 -12.64 -6.89 5.66
CA THR A 127 -11.19 -6.67 5.79
C THR A 127 -10.44 -7.99 5.80
N SER A 128 -10.91 -8.99 6.55
CA SER A 128 -10.30 -10.32 6.57
C SER A 128 -10.38 -11.02 5.22
N GLU A 129 -11.48 -10.89 4.48
CA GLU A 129 -11.64 -11.47 3.15
C GLU A 129 -10.67 -10.86 2.14
N VAL A 130 -10.51 -9.53 2.15
CA VAL A 130 -9.53 -8.83 1.29
C VAL A 130 -8.10 -9.22 1.66
N LEU A 131 -7.74 -9.27 2.95
CA LEU A 131 -6.39 -9.68 3.35
C LEU A 131 -6.09 -11.15 3.03
N ALA A 132 -7.11 -12.01 3.04
CA ALA A 132 -6.96 -13.42 2.67
C ALA A 132 -6.69 -13.61 1.17
N SER A 133 -7.12 -12.68 0.30
CA SER A 133 -6.80 -12.73 -1.12
C SER A 133 -5.39 -12.20 -1.45
N VAL A 134 -4.68 -11.61 -0.48
CA VAL A 134 -3.30 -11.10 -0.63
C VAL A 134 -2.36 -11.59 0.49
N PRO A 135 -2.08 -12.90 0.57
CA PRO A 135 -1.34 -13.49 1.69
C PRO A 135 0.06 -12.89 1.89
N ASP A 136 0.74 -12.50 0.81
CA ASP A 136 2.08 -11.90 0.88
C ASP A 136 2.06 -10.51 1.54
N LEU A 137 1.02 -9.70 1.27
CA LEU A 137 0.84 -8.41 1.93
C LEU A 137 0.58 -8.62 3.43
N LYS A 138 -0.31 -9.55 3.77
CA LYS A 138 -0.63 -9.89 5.16
C LYS A 138 0.64 -10.25 5.95
N GLY A 139 1.51 -11.09 5.39
CA GLY A 139 2.78 -11.46 6.00
C GLY A 139 3.73 -10.28 6.22
N HIS A 140 3.84 -9.36 5.27
CA HIS A 140 4.69 -8.16 5.39
C HIS A 140 4.18 -7.16 6.45
N LEU A 141 2.89 -7.15 6.72
CA LEU A 141 2.27 -6.31 7.74
C LEU A 141 2.30 -6.95 9.14
N GLY A 142 2.80 -8.18 9.27
CA GLY A 142 2.83 -8.92 10.54
C GLY A 142 1.44 -9.26 11.08
N LEU A 143 0.48 -9.51 10.17
CA LEU A 143 -0.94 -9.78 10.46
C LEU A 143 -1.30 -11.26 10.29
#